data_AF-A0A960J199-F1
#
_entry.id   AF-A0A960J199-F1
#
_cell.length_a   1.000
_cell.length_b   1.000
_cell.length_c   1.000
_cell.angle_alpha   90.00
_cell.angle_beta   90.00
_cell.angle_gamma   90.00
#
_symmetry.space_group_name_H-M   'P 1'
#
loop_
_entity.id
_entity.type
_entity.pdbx_description
1 polymer ?
#
loop_
_entity_poly.entity_id
_entity_poly.type
_entity_poly.pdbx_seq_one_letter_code
_entity_poly.pdbx_strand_id
1 'polypeptide(L)' 'MPTVQQLVRKGRKSKPKKGATPALKGAPQRRGVCTRVYTATPKKPNSALRKV' A
#
# COMPACT_ATOMS: atom_id res chain seq x y z
N MET A 1 -26.31 8.47 -15.06
CA MET A 1 -26.82 7.10 -15.25
C MET A 1 -26.52 6.68 -16.69
N PRO A 2 -25.70 5.64 -16.93
CA PRO A 2 -25.37 5.23 -18.30
C PRO A 2 -26.51 4.40 -18.93
N THR A 3 -26.70 4.52 -20.24
CA THR A 3 -27.69 3.74 -21.00
C THR A 3 -27.20 2.31 -21.26
N VAL A 4 -28.12 1.39 -21.55
CA VAL A 4 -27.77 -0.01 -21.86
C VAL A 4 -26.80 -0.08 -23.05
N GLN A 5 -27.03 0.69 -24.11
CA GLN A 5 -26.15 0.74 -25.29
C GLN A 5 -24.73 1.25 -24.94
N GLN A 6 -24.59 2.17 -23.97
CA GLN A 6 -23.28 2.62 -23.50
C GLN A 6 -22.54 1.51 -22.77
N LEU A 7 -23.24 0.70 -21.96
CA LEU A 7 -22.65 -0.44 -21.26
C LEU A 7 -22.30 -1.60 -22.22
N VAL A 8 -23.09 -1.81 -23.27
CA VAL A 8 -22.80 -2.78 -24.33
C VAL A 8 -21.54 -2.38 -25.10
N ARG A 9 -21.37 -1.09 -25.44
CA ARG A 9 -20.16 -0.59 -26.13
C ARG A 9 -18.94 -0.49 -25.20
N LYS A 10 -19.15 -0.13 -23.94
CA LYS A 10 -18.11 0.07 -22.92
C LYS A 10 -18.59 -0.49 -21.58
N GLY A 11 -18.20 -1.73 -21.29
CA GLY A 11 -18.51 -2.39 -20.02
C GLY A 11 -17.94 -1.63 -18.81
N ARG A 12 -18.54 -1.87 -17.63
CA ARG A 12 -18.03 -1.31 -16.37
C ARG A 12 -16.68 -1.94 -16.03
N LYS A 13 -15.74 -1.11 -15.56
CA LYS A 13 -14.44 -1.57 -15.04
C LYS A 13 -14.34 -1.26 -13.57
N SER A 14 -13.94 -2.24 -12.76
CA SER A 14 -13.58 -2.02 -11.36
C SER A 14 -12.30 -1.19 -11.29
N LYS A 15 -12.21 -0.29 -10.30
CA LYS A 15 -10.97 0.45 -10.05
C LYS A 15 -9.90 -0.52 -9.51
N PRO A 16 -8.67 -0.53 -10.07
CA PRO A 16 -7.59 -1.35 -9.53
C PRO A 16 -7.19 -0.84 -8.14
N LYS A 17 -6.95 -1.77 -7.20
CA LYS A 17 -6.44 -1.46 -5.86
C LYS A 17 -4.92 -1.63 -5.83
N LYS A 18 -4.21 -0.73 -5.14
CA LYS A 18 -2.78 -0.89 -4.85
C LYS A 18 -2.61 -1.62 -3.53
N GLY A 19 -1.69 -2.59 -3.49
CA GLY A 19 -1.31 -3.25 -2.24
C GLY A 19 -0.53 -2.29 -1.34
N ALA A 20 -0.75 -2.39 -0.02
CA ALA A 20 -0.05 -1.56 0.96
C ALA A 20 1.45 -1.90 1.07
N THR A 21 1.85 -3.12 0.67
CA THR A 21 3.21 -3.67 0.87
C THR A 21 3.85 -4.16 -0.43
N PRO A 22 4.14 -3.26 -1.40
CA PRO A 22 4.68 -3.66 -2.71
C PRO A 22 6.07 -4.32 -2.64
N ALA A 23 6.88 -3.99 -1.64
CA ALA A 23 8.24 -4.53 -1.48
C ALA A 23 8.28 -6.06 -1.29
N LEU A 24 7.20 -6.65 -0.77
CA LEU A 24 7.10 -8.10 -0.54
C LEU A 24 6.86 -8.89 -1.84
N LYS A 25 6.42 -8.25 -2.94
CA LYS A 25 6.03 -8.88 -4.23
C LYS A 25 5.25 -10.20 -4.05
N GLY A 26 4.28 -10.22 -3.14
CA GLY A 26 3.41 -11.38 -2.88
C GLY A 26 4.01 -12.47 -1.98
N ALA A 27 5.27 -12.37 -1.55
CA ALA A 27 5.85 -13.29 -0.57
C ALA A 27 5.39 -12.94 0.87
N PRO A 28 5.24 -13.92 1.77
CA PRO A 28 4.86 -13.65 3.16
C PRO A 28 5.97 -12.92 3.94
N GLN A 29 7.25 -13.20 3.67
CA GLN A 29 8.41 -12.50 4.26
C GLN A 29 9.57 -12.40 3.25
N ARG A 30 10.51 -11.49 3.50
CA ARG A 30 11.77 -11.34 2.72
C ARG A 30 12.94 -11.01 3.63
N ARG A 31 14.12 -11.57 3.32
CA ARG A 31 15.39 -11.21 3.99
C ARG A 31 15.90 -9.87 3.47
N GLY A 32 16.56 -9.10 4.33
CA GLY A 32 17.20 -7.83 4.00
C GLY A 32 18.37 -7.56 4.95
N VAL A 33 19.21 -6.59 4.60
CA VAL A 33 20.36 -6.14 5.42
C VAL A 33 20.10 -4.70 5.87
N CYS A 34 20.33 -4.42 7.15
CA CYS A 34 20.16 -3.07 7.70
C CYS A 34 21.25 -2.14 7.16
N THR A 35 20.86 -1.05 6.49
CA THR A 35 21.79 -0.03 6.00
C THR A 35 22.14 1.03 7.04
N ARG A 36 21.22 1.30 7.98
CA ARG A 36 21.40 2.23 9.10
C ARG A 36 20.56 1.77 10.29
N VAL A 37 21.08 1.96 11.49
CA VAL A 37 20.36 1.70 12.75
C VAL A 37 20.20 3.03 13.48
N TYR A 38 18.97 3.42 13.81
CA TYR A 38 18.69 4.70 14.48
C TYR A 38 17.33 4.69 15.20
N THR A 39 16.99 5.82 15.82
CA THR A 39 15.69 6.00 16.50
C THR A 39 14.88 7.13 15.86
N ALA A 40 13.57 6.97 15.77
CA ALA A 40 12.63 7.99 15.28
C ALA A 40 11.50 8.26 16.28
N THR A 41 11.07 9.51 16.40
CA THR A 41 9.90 9.89 17.22
C THR A 41 8.59 9.67 16.43
N PRO A 42 7.52 9.14 17.06
CA PRO A 42 6.24 8.93 16.38
C PRO A 42 5.51 10.25 16.11
N LYS A 43 4.51 10.21 15.21
CA LYS A 43 3.59 11.33 15.02
C LYS A 43 2.71 11.53 16.27
N LYS A 44 2.37 12.78 16.58
CA LYS A 44 1.35 13.16 17.58
C LYS A 44 0.07 12.33 17.35
N PRO A 45 -0.65 11.86 18.38
CA PRO A 45 -0.56 12.15 19.82
C PRO A 45 0.49 11.37 20.60
N ASN A 46 1.17 10.42 19.95
CA ASN A 46 2.06 9.50 20.65
C ASN A 46 3.41 10.17 20.94
N SER A 47 4.08 9.74 22.02
CA SER A 47 5.44 10.14 22.38
C SER A 47 6.26 8.91 22.78
N ALA A 48 7.38 8.67 22.09
CA ALA A 48 8.33 7.58 22.34
C ALA A 48 9.58 7.72 21.43
N LEU A 49 10.64 6.93 21.69
CA LEU A 49 11.71 6.67 20.72
C LEU A 49 11.50 5.27 20.11
N ARG A 50 11.24 5.20 18.80
CA ARG A 50 11.08 3.94 18.05
C ARG A 50 12.40 3.53 17.41
N LYS A 51 12.91 2.33 17.73
CA LYS A 51 14.04 1.71 17.04
C LYS A 51 13.60 1.27 15.65
N VAL A 52 14.34 1.66 14.61
CA VAL A 52 14.07 1.33 13.20
C VAL A 52 15.35 0.82 12.56
#